data_AF-A0A921B106-F1
#
_entry.id   AF-A0A921B106-F1
#
_cell.length_a   1.000
_cell.length_b   1.000
_cell.length_c   1.000
_cell.angle_alpha   90.00
_cell.angle_beta   90.00
_cell.angle_gamma   90.00
#
_symmetry.space_group_name_H-M   'P 1'
#
loop_
_entity.id
_entity.type
_entity.pdbx_description
1 polymer ?
#
loop_
_entity_poly.entity_id
_entity_poly.type
_entity_poly.pdbx_seq_one_letter_code
_entity_poly.pdbx_strand_id
1 'polypeptide(L)'
;MKHALRIFAAGAALLAVACTKEQSDGERIPESFPSDSHYVNVDEARAAVETMLGSMDPETRGGAVRSITGVVTIGGPGDTRGGASDSPVYHVFSLGDGEGFALASGDDRTPPVFCITDSGTFEEIAETGNPGLGMTLLSYDINYRVAVGLPIPDEGDGMIYPGEPGYPSASAYGSGGGITDVDIDYGGGVGNNITRKTYPWELSGYKGTQVACNWGQGEPYHLMMPMISANKHAYAGCGAVAVAQILYHYGYPASIDGYALDWNKISKHRSIYSCDTTVYPAIARLFERLNSQNYLQATVRGSSGTFTNTNRITPTFQSLGYSCVVEADYSAVSLLKAIMTDGRPVMVFGMSHRTPKYILGKVSGYDYSDGHYWVCDRVMTYKQKIETYNWSILLRTDYEYLYYVHCNWGWDGSHNGYFLPNEFDAAHEPAKPDTRAVEGEENYYQFRMKMWDQIKR
;
A
#
# COMPACT_ATOMS: atom_id res chain seq x y z
N MET A 1 -2.52 -5.68 -26.52
CA MET A 1 -3.90 -5.22 -26.78
C MET A 1 -4.99 -6.12 -26.18
N LYS A 2 -4.85 -7.45 -26.11
CA LYS A 2 -5.83 -8.33 -25.43
C LYS A 2 -5.58 -8.54 -23.92
N HIS A 3 -4.41 -8.13 -23.41
CA HIS A 3 -3.99 -8.33 -22.01
C HIS A 3 -4.28 -7.12 -21.10
N ALA A 4 -4.27 -5.89 -21.64
CA ALA A 4 -4.77 -4.69 -20.97
C ALA A 4 -6.27 -4.75 -20.60
N LEU A 5 -7.02 -5.75 -21.09
CA LEU A 5 -8.44 -5.99 -20.79
C LEU A 5 -8.66 -6.83 -19.53
N ARG A 6 -7.60 -7.32 -18.86
CA ARG A 6 -7.69 -8.30 -17.76
C ARG A 6 -7.45 -7.70 -16.36
N ILE A 7 -6.72 -6.58 -16.25
CA ILE A 7 -6.84 -5.68 -15.08
C ILE A 7 -8.26 -5.10 -15.00
N PHE A 8 -8.93 -4.93 -16.14
CA PHE A 8 -10.38 -4.69 -16.20
C PHE A 8 -11.24 -5.89 -15.74
N ALA A 9 -10.68 -7.04 -15.35
CA ALA A 9 -11.47 -8.18 -14.87
C ALA A 9 -11.37 -8.42 -13.37
N ALA A 10 -10.24 -8.09 -12.72
CA ALA A 10 -10.14 -8.07 -11.24
C ALA A 10 -10.46 -6.66 -10.72
N GLY A 11 -9.79 -5.64 -11.28
CA GLY A 11 -10.11 -4.24 -11.07
C GLY A 11 -11.50 -3.87 -11.58
N ALA A 12 -11.98 -4.41 -12.72
CA ALA A 12 -13.39 -4.25 -13.11
C ALA A 12 -14.34 -5.39 -12.74
N ALA A 13 -13.91 -6.44 -12.02
CA ALA A 13 -14.85 -7.14 -11.12
C ALA A 13 -15.15 -6.26 -9.90
N LEU A 14 -14.16 -5.55 -9.36
CA LEU A 14 -14.35 -4.57 -8.28
C LEU A 14 -15.10 -3.29 -8.80
N LEU A 15 -14.77 -2.78 -9.99
CA LEU A 15 -15.35 -1.55 -10.58
C LEU A 15 -16.68 -1.75 -11.34
N ALA A 16 -16.97 -2.92 -11.94
CA ALA A 16 -18.27 -3.14 -12.60
C ALA A 16 -19.43 -3.27 -11.60
N VAL A 17 -19.13 -3.58 -10.33
CA VAL A 17 -20.10 -3.64 -9.23
C VAL A 17 -20.43 -2.24 -8.71
N ALA A 18 -19.46 -1.31 -8.70
CA ALA A 18 -19.67 0.08 -8.27
C ALA A 18 -20.57 0.90 -9.22
N CYS A 19 -20.62 0.55 -10.51
CA CYS A 19 -21.37 1.29 -11.52
C CYS A 19 -22.87 0.94 -11.65
N THR A 20 -23.42 0.04 -10.84
CA THR A 20 -24.87 -0.27 -10.86
C THR A 20 -25.62 0.25 -9.64
N LYS A 21 -25.91 1.56 -9.74
CA LYS A 21 -27.01 2.33 -9.13
C LYS A 21 -26.99 2.64 -7.62
N GLU A 22 -26.87 3.95 -7.37
CA GLU A 22 -27.80 4.68 -6.50
C GLU A 22 -29.25 4.44 -6.98
N GLN A 23 -30.08 3.77 -6.17
CA GLN A 23 -31.36 4.29 -5.68
C GLN A 23 -32.03 3.27 -4.77
N SER A 24 -32.54 3.78 -3.64
CA SER A 24 -33.42 3.14 -2.67
C SER A 24 -34.34 2.05 -3.23
N ASP A 25 -34.20 0.83 -2.71
CA ASP A 25 -35.34 -0.04 -2.47
C ASP A 25 -35.00 -0.97 -1.29
N GLY A 26 -35.96 -1.09 -0.38
CA GLY A 26 -35.80 -1.62 0.97
C GLY A 26 -34.96 -2.89 1.05
N GLU A 27 -33.86 -2.76 1.79
CA GLU A 27 -32.98 -3.83 2.21
C GLU A 27 -33.80 -4.96 2.83
N ARG A 28 -33.89 -6.09 2.12
CA ARG A 28 -34.44 -7.31 2.68
C ARG A 28 -33.36 -7.91 3.57
N ILE A 29 -33.26 -7.39 4.80
CA ILE A 29 -32.43 -7.95 5.85
C ILE A 29 -32.85 -9.42 6.03
N PRO A 30 -31.96 -10.40 5.81
CA PRO A 30 -32.23 -11.77 6.23
C PRO A 30 -32.39 -11.74 7.75
N GLU A 31 -33.59 -12.08 8.24
CA GLU A 31 -33.82 -12.25 9.67
C GLU A 31 -32.90 -13.36 10.17
N SER A 32 -31.84 -12.96 10.88
CA SER A 32 -30.79 -13.77 11.52
C SER A 32 -29.78 -14.47 10.59
N PHE A 33 -28.52 -14.00 10.69
CA PHE A 33 -27.36 -14.80 10.29
C PHE A 33 -27.08 -15.87 11.36
N PRO A 34 -26.66 -17.08 10.99
CA PRO A 34 -26.20 -18.09 11.95
C PRO A 34 -25.09 -17.53 12.85
N SER A 35 -25.04 -17.96 14.12
CA SER A 35 -24.01 -17.54 15.10
C SER A 35 -22.56 -17.86 14.69
N ASP A 36 -22.38 -18.64 13.62
CA ASP A 36 -21.10 -19.10 13.08
C ASP A 36 -20.73 -18.37 11.77
N SER A 37 -21.38 -17.25 11.47
CA SER A 37 -21.06 -16.44 10.28
C SER A 37 -19.89 -15.51 10.58
N HIS A 38 -18.77 -15.73 9.89
CA HIS A 38 -17.61 -14.80 9.84
C HIS A 38 -17.88 -13.55 9.00
N TYR A 39 -19.10 -13.40 8.46
CA TYR A 39 -19.47 -12.27 7.61
C TYR A 39 -19.56 -10.98 8.43
N VAL A 40 -18.83 -9.96 7.98
CA VAL A 40 -18.92 -8.60 8.49
C VAL A 40 -19.86 -7.81 7.58
N ASN A 41 -20.89 -7.21 8.16
CA ASN A 41 -21.85 -6.41 7.39
C ASN A 41 -21.39 -4.94 7.23
N VAL A 42 -22.12 -4.17 6.41
CA VAL A 42 -21.81 -2.77 6.12
C VAL A 42 -21.75 -1.90 7.38
N ASP A 43 -22.65 -2.09 8.35
CA ASP A 43 -22.70 -1.27 9.56
C ASP A 43 -21.51 -1.56 10.49
N GLU A 44 -21.12 -2.83 10.62
CA GLU A 44 -19.93 -3.24 11.37
C GLU A 44 -18.65 -2.71 10.72
N ALA A 45 -18.51 -2.87 9.39
CA ALA A 45 -17.38 -2.34 8.64
C ALA A 45 -17.33 -0.80 8.69
N ARG A 46 -18.49 -0.13 8.60
CA ARG A 46 -18.62 1.32 8.74
C ARG A 46 -18.13 1.79 10.11
N ALA A 47 -18.55 1.13 11.19
CA ALA A 47 -18.11 1.46 12.53
C ALA A 47 -16.59 1.33 12.71
N ALA A 48 -15.97 0.33 12.07
CA ALA A 48 -14.51 0.18 12.06
C ALA A 48 -13.83 1.36 11.33
N VAL A 49 -14.34 1.73 10.15
CA VAL A 49 -13.81 2.88 9.39
C VAL A 49 -14.00 4.19 10.15
N GLU A 50 -15.18 4.46 10.72
CA GLU A 50 -15.45 5.66 11.50
C GLU A 50 -14.55 5.77 12.75
N THR A 51 -14.32 4.64 13.43
CA THR A 51 -13.36 4.56 14.55
C THR A 51 -11.96 4.98 14.11
N MET A 52 -11.56 4.55 12.92
CA MET A 52 -10.27 4.93 12.36
C MET A 52 -10.20 6.40 11.91
N LEU A 53 -11.26 6.91 11.27
CA LEU A 53 -11.34 8.29 10.81
C LEU A 53 -11.36 9.30 11.97
N GLY A 54 -12.16 9.06 13.01
CA GLY A 54 -12.22 9.94 14.18
C GLY A 54 -10.87 10.06 14.91
N SER A 55 -10.00 9.08 14.72
CA SER A 55 -8.63 9.05 15.22
C SER A 55 -7.63 9.78 14.32
N MET A 56 -7.86 9.76 13.00
CA MET A 56 -7.02 10.40 11.97
C MET A 56 -7.28 11.90 11.84
N ASP A 57 -8.55 12.28 11.86
CA ASP A 57 -9.02 13.65 11.66
C ASP A 57 -9.67 14.15 12.95
N PRO A 58 -8.91 14.36 14.04
CA PRO A 58 -9.51 14.87 15.27
C PRO A 58 -10.16 16.22 14.97
N GLU A 59 -11.36 16.46 15.52
CA GLU A 59 -12.02 17.77 15.46
C GLU A 59 -11.05 18.85 15.98
N THR A 60 -10.43 19.56 15.04
CA THR A 60 -9.55 20.68 15.33
C THR A 60 -10.18 21.93 14.75
N ARG A 61 -9.94 23.08 15.39
CA ARG A 61 -10.56 24.38 15.07
C ARG A 61 -10.36 24.89 13.62
N GLY A 62 -9.76 24.11 12.71
CA GLY A 62 -9.52 24.48 11.32
C GLY A 62 -9.49 23.33 10.30
N GLY A 63 -9.82 22.08 10.64
CA GLY A 63 -9.88 20.96 9.70
C GLY A 63 -11.25 20.29 9.74
N ALA A 64 -11.84 20.03 8.56
CA ALA A 64 -13.07 19.25 8.48
C ALA A 64 -12.75 17.78 8.79
N VAL A 65 -13.57 17.14 9.63
CA VAL A 65 -13.51 15.68 9.82
C VAL A 65 -14.04 15.05 8.54
N ARG A 66 -13.24 14.20 7.87
CA ARG A 66 -13.75 13.45 6.72
C ARG A 66 -14.86 12.55 7.19
N SER A 67 -15.99 12.60 6.49
CA SER A 67 -17.15 11.76 6.78
C SER A 67 -17.36 10.78 5.64
N ILE A 68 -17.96 9.64 5.96
CA ILE A 68 -18.36 8.65 4.97
C ILE A 68 -19.52 9.22 4.16
N THR A 69 -19.32 9.43 2.87
CA THR A 69 -20.31 9.99 1.94
C THR A 69 -21.02 8.93 1.13
N GLY A 70 -20.42 7.75 0.98
CA GLY A 70 -20.99 6.63 0.22
C GLY A 70 -20.39 5.28 0.64
N VAL A 71 -21.06 4.20 0.27
CA VAL A 71 -20.55 2.84 0.44
C VAL A 71 -20.94 1.97 -0.74
N VAL A 72 -20.00 1.15 -1.21
CA VAL A 72 -20.21 0.10 -2.21
C VAL A 72 -19.71 -1.22 -1.62
N THR A 73 -20.56 -2.26 -1.68
CA THR A 73 -20.16 -3.63 -1.32
C THR A 73 -19.82 -4.41 -2.57
N ILE A 74 -18.68 -5.08 -2.57
CA ILE A 74 -18.21 -5.90 -3.69
C ILE A 74 -18.24 -7.36 -3.26
N GLY A 75 -18.84 -8.25 -4.09
CA GLY A 75 -18.85 -9.70 -3.88
C GLY A 75 -19.84 -10.22 -2.83
N GLY A 76 -20.71 -9.36 -2.30
CA GLY A 76 -21.63 -9.69 -1.20
C GLY A 76 -22.83 -10.58 -1.59
N PRO A 77 -23.62 -11.04 -0.59
CA PRO A 77 -24.82 -11.86 -0.83
C PRO A 77 -25.86 -11.12 -1.69
N GLY A 78 -26.09 -11.61 -2.92
CA GLY A 78 -27.01 -11.00 -3.89
C GLY A 78 -26.36 -10.62 -5.22
N ASP A 79 -25.04 -10.72 -5.33
CA ASP A 79 -24.33 -10.51 -6.59
C ASP A 79 -24.59 -11.70 -7.55
N THR A 80 -25.21 -11.45 -8.70
CA THR A 80 -25.87 -12.50 -9.53
C THR A 80 -24.96 -13.16 -10.58
N ARG A 81 -23.63 -12.98 -10.51
CA ARG A 81 -22.71 -13.46 -11.57
C ARG A 81 -21.59 -14.40 -11.17
N GLY A 82 -21.50 -14.81 -9.91
CA GLY A 82 -20.70 -15.93 -9.45
C GLY A 82 -21.41 -16.61 -8.30
N GLY A 83 -21.28 -17.93 -8.14
CA GLY A 83 -21.82 -18.59 -6.95
C GLY A 83 -21.32 -17.87 -5.70
N ALA A 84 -22.24 -17.34 -4.88
CA ALA A 84 -21.93 -16.47 -3.74
C ALA A 84 -21.01 -17.08 -2.67
N SER A 85 -20.56 -18.35 -2.82
CA SER A 85 -19.69 -19.05 -1.88
C SER A 85 -18.19 -18.83 -2.10
N ASP A 86 -17.76 -18.38 -3.29
CA ASP A 86 -16.35 -18.45 -3.69
C ASP A 86 -15.70 -17.06 -3.94
N SER A 87 -16.41 -15.98 -3.58
CA SER A 87 -15.97 -14.60 -3.79
C SER A 87 -15.65 -13.89 -2.48
N PRO A 88 -14.57 -13.09 -2.41
CA PRO A 88 -14.30 -12.24 -1.27
C PRO A 88 -15.31 -11.10 -1.20
N VAL A 89 -15.61 -10.65 0.02
CA VAL A 89 -16.48 -9.50 0.26
C VAL A 89 -15.66 -8.31 0.76
N TYR A 90 -15.82 -7.17 0.09
CA TYR A 90 -15.24 -5.89 0.49
C TYR A 90 -16.30 -4.81 0.62
N HIS A 91 -16.05 -3.85 1.50
CA HIS A 91 -16.82 -2.61 1.61
C HIS A 91 -15.91 -1.42 1.31
N VAL A 92 -16.23 -0.69 0.25
CA VAL A 92 -15.51 0.53 -0.15
C VAL A 92 -16.32 1.73 0.34
N PHE A 93 -15.74 2.53 1.22
CA PHE A 93 -16.36 3.73 1.77
C PHE A 93 -15.73 4.97 1.14
N SER A 94 -16.53 5.78 0.45
CA SER A 94 -16.10 7.08 -0.07
C SER A 94 -16.00 8.09 1.07
N LEU A 95 -14.93 8.90 1.07
CA LEU A 95 -14.65 9.88 2.12
C LEU A 95 -14.73 11.31 1.56
N GLY A 96 -15.58 12.13 2.16
CA GLY A 96 -15.77 13.52 1.73
C GLY A 96 -16.12 13.64 0.24
N ASP A 97 -15.80 14.79 -0.35
CA ASP A 97 -15.91 15.05 -1.79
C ASP A 97 -14.51 14.93 -2.43
N GLY A 98 -14.10 13.70 -2.73
CA GLY A 98 -12.76 13.39 -3.27
C GLY A 98 -11.64 13.36 -2.22
N GLU A 99 -11.99 13.31 -0.93
CA GLU A 99 -11.04 13.31 0.21
C GLU A 99 -10.53 11.90 0.57
N GLY A 100 -10.64 10.96 -0.37
CA GLY A 100 -10.16 9.59 -0.24
C GLY A 100 -11.26 8.54 -0.25
N PHE A 101 -10.84 7.31 0.02
CA PHE A 101 -11.72 6.18 0.32
C PHE A 101 -11.09 5.31 1.40
N ALA A 102 -11.91 4.49 2.06
CA ALA A 102 -11.46 3.39 2.91
C ALA A 102 -11.92 2.05 2.33
N LEU A 103 -11.03 1.05 2.35
CA LEU A 103 -11.36 -0.32 1.98
C LEU A 103 -11.44 -1.17 3.25
N ALA A 104 -12.61 -1.72 3.52
CA ALA A 104 -12.87 -2.58 4.67
C ALA A 104 -13.21 -4.01 4.26
N SER A 105 -12.97 -4.93 5.18
CA SER A 105 -13.26 -6.35 4.97
C SER A 105 -14.72 -6.69 5.27
N GLY A 106 -15.29 -7.60 4.48
CA GLY A 106 -16.54 -8.28 4.79
C GLY A 106 -16.36 -9.61 5.54
N ASP A 107 -15.17 -9.89 6.10
CA ASP A 107 -14.91 -11.10 6.89
C ASP A 107 -13.99 -10.85 8.09
N ASP A 108 -14.41 -11.29 9.29
CA ASP A 108 -13.75 -10.99 10.56
C ASP A 108 -12.46 -11.78 10.82
N ARG A 109 -12.10 -12.71 9.92
CA ARG A 109 -10.83 -13.44 9.93
C ARG A 109 -9.67 -12.64 9.31
N THR A 110 -9.97 -11.44 8.81
CA THR A 110 -9.01 -10.53 8.18
C THR A 110 -9.01 -9.18 8.88
N PRO A 111 -8.02 -8.30 8.63
CA PRO A 111 -8.04 -6.93 9.12
C PRO A 111 -9.38 -6.24 8.82
N PRO A 112 -9.96 -5.51 9.79
CA PRO A 112 -11.25 -4.85 9.60
C PRO A 112 -11.19 -3.77 8.51
N VAL A 113 -10.06 -3.08 8.40
CA VAL A 113 -9.78 -2.07 7.38
C VAL A 113 -8.43 -2.38 6.74
N PHE A 114 -8.39 -2.43 5.41
CA PHE A 114 -7.18 -2.70 4.64
C PHE A 114 -6.38 -1.42 4.39
N CYS A 115 -7.06 -0.35 4.01
CA CYS A 115 -6.43 0.95 3.78
C CYS A 115 -7.41 2.13 3.96
N ILE A 116 -6.84 3.31 4.18
CA ILE A 116 -7.52 4.60 4.15
C ILE A 116 -6.65 5.57 3.35
N THR A 117 -7.17 6.16 2.28
CA THR A 117 -6.44 7.16 1.48
C THR A 117 -6.72 8.58 1.96
N ASP A 118 -5.77 9.48 1.76
CA ASP A 118 -5.83 10.91 2.05
C ASP A 118 -6.51 11.72 0.93
N SER A 119 -6.61 11.14 -0.27
CA SER A 119 -7.24 11.75 -1.44
C SER A 119 -7.55 10.71 -2.52
N GLY A 120 -8.34 11.14 -3.51
CA GLY A 120 -8.71 10.34 -4.68
C GLY A 120 -9.92 9.44 -4.41
N THR A 121 -10.41 8.81 -5.47
CA THR A 121 -11.57 7.92 -5.43
C THR A 121 -11.17 6.49 -5.79
N PHE A 122 -11.99 5.51 -5.40
CA PHE A 122 -11.72 4.12 -5.72
C PHE A 122 -11.77 3.87 -7.25
N GLU A 123 -12.59 4.62 -7.96
CA GLU A 123 -12.79 4.54 -9.41
C GLU A 123 -11.57 5.00 -10.20
N GLU A 124 -10.88 6.02 -9.69
CA GLU A 124 -9.70 6.62 -10.31
C GLU A 124 -8.44 5.74 -10.24
N ILE A 125 -8.47 4.63 -9.51
CA ILE A 125 -7.30 3.76 -9.33
C ILE A 125 -6.82 3.20 -10.68
N ALA A 126 -7.76 2.79 -11.54
CA ALA A 126 -7.43 2.28 -12.87
C ALA A 126 -6.98 3.38 -13.85
N GLU A 127 -7.37 4.63 -13.61
CA GLU A 127 -7.19 5.75 -14.54
C GLU A 127 -5.94 6.58 -14.24
N THR A 128 -5.61 6.75 -12.96
CA THR A 128 -4.52 7.62 -12.50
C THR A 128 -3.13 7.06 -12.82
N GLY A 129 -3.03 5.75 -13.07
CA GLY A 129 -1.74 5.07 -13.20
C GLY A 129 -0.84 5.27 -11.98
N ASN A 130 -1.42 5.60 -10.80
CA ASN A 130 -0.69 5.63 -9.54
C ASN A 130 -0.41 4.19 -9.15
N PRO A 131 0.86 3.75 -9.17
CA PRO A 131 1.09 2.34 -9.26
C PRO A 131 1.42 1.70 -7.90
N GLY A 132 1.48 2.51 -6.84
CA GLY A 132 1.63 2.03 -5.46
C GLY A 132 0.35 1.47 -4.82
N LEU A 133 -0.84 1.92 -5.26
CA LEU A 133 -2.13 1.50 -4.72
C LEU A 133 -2.64 0.19 -5.36
N GLY A 134 -2.45 0.00 -6.67
CA GLY A 134 -2.85 -1.23 -7.37
C GLY A 134 -2.18 -2.49 -6.79
N MET A 135 -0.91 -2.34 -6.39
CA MET A 135 -0.15 -3.24 -5.52
C MET A 135 -0.90 -3.76 -4.31
N THR A 136 -1.32 -2.85 -3.44
CA THR A 136 -1.89 -3.22 -2.15
C THR A 136 -3.23 -3.93 -2.32
N LEU A 137 -4.03 -3.54 -3.31
CA LEU A 137 -5.35 -4.13 -3.55
C LEU A 137 -5.31 -5.61 -3.93
N LEU A 138 -4.35 -6.00 -4.78
CA LEU A 138 -4.21 -7.40 -5.15
C LEU A 138 -3.65 -8.23 -3.99
N SER A 139 -2.65 -7.72 -3.27
CA SER A 139 -2.17 -8.37 -2.05
C SER A 139 -3.31 -8.56 -1.02
N TYR A 140 -4.20 -7.58 -0.86
CA TYR A 140 -5.42 -7.73 -0.03
C TYR A 140 -6.33 -8.85 -0.52
N ASP A 141 -6.57 -8.98 -1.83
CA ASP A 141 -7.38 -10.09 -2.38
C ASP A 141 -6.76 -11.46 -2.12
N ILE A 142 -5.46 -11.58 -2.36
CA ILE A 142 -4.70 -12.80 -2.09
C ILE A 142 -4.80 -13.18 -0.61
N ASN A 143 -4.45 -12.25 0.28
CA ASN A 143 -4.38 -12.48 1.71
C ASN A 143 -5.77 -12.76 2.30
N TYR A 144 -6.80 -12.05 1.83
CA TYR A 144 -8.19 -12.32 2.20
C TYR A 144 -8.58 -13.75 1.84
N ARG A 145 -8.40 -14.15 0.58
CA ARG A 145 -8.80 -15.49 0.12
C ARG A 145 -8.10 -16.59 0.90
N VAL A 146 -6.81 -16.41 1.17
CA VAL A 146 -6.02 -17.36 1.96
C VAL A 146 -6.53 -17.45 3.40
N ALA A 147 -6.82 -16.33 4.05
CA ALA A 147 -7.34 -16.28 5.42
C ALA A 147 -8.75 -16.90 5.55
N VAL A 148 -9.59 -16.71 4.54
CA VAL A 148 -10.99 -17.13 4.53
C VAL A 148 -11.15 -18.56 4.00
N GLY A 149 -10.13 -19.10 3.33
CA GLY A 149 -10.15 -20.43 2.71
C GLY A 149 -10.89 -20.43 1.37
N LEU A 150 -10.80 -19.35 0.60
CA LEU A 150 -11.39 -19.23 -0.73
C LEU A 150 -10.39 -19.67 -1.81
N PRO A 151 -10.87 -20.17 -2.96
CA PRO A 151 -10.02 -20.44 -4.10
C PRO A 151 -9.27 -19.17 -4.54
N ILE A 152 -8.01 -19.36 -4.88
CA ILE A 152 -7.16 -18.31 -5.42
C ILE A 152 -7.08 -18.43 -6.94
N PRO A 153 -7.07 -17.34 -7.71
CA PRO A 153 -6.83 -17.40 -9.16
C PRO A 153 -5.55 -18.19 -9.55
N ASP A 154 -5.45 -18.67 -10.78
CA ASP A 154 -4.26 -19.32 -11.36
C ASP A 154 -3.86 -18.62 -12.68
N GLU A 155 -2.61 -18.82 -13.14
CA GLU A 155 -2.04 -18.21 -14.36
C GLU A 155 -2.85 -18.55 -15.63
N GLY A 156 -3.53 -19.70 -15.66
CA GLY A 156 -4.26 -20.23 -16.81
C GLY A 156 -5.75 -19.87 -16.92
N ASP A 157 -6.19 -18.79 -16.27
CA ASP A 157 -7.62 -18.43 -16.08
C ASP A 157 -8.39 -19.50 -15.25
N GLY A 158 -7.66 -20.31 -14.45
CA GLY A 158 -8.17 -21.33 -13.52
C GLY A 158 -8.21 -20.84 -12.07
N MET A 159 -8.53 -21.73 -11.13
CA MET A 159 -8.48 -21.47 -9.69
C MET A 159 -7.71 -22.59 -8.98
N ILE A 160 -6.86 -22.23 -8.02
CA ILE A 160 -6.23 -23.16 -7.09
C ILE A 160 -7.08 -23.19 -5.82
N TYR A 161 -7.57 -24.38 -5.50
CA TYR A 161 -8.47 -24.58 -4.38
C TYR A 161 -7.68 -24.87 -3.09
N PRO A 162 -8.24 -24.53 -1.92
CA PRO A 162 -7.66 -24.92 -0.64
C PRO A 162 -7.38 -26.43 -0.58
N GLY A 163 -6.17 -26.81 -0.19
CA GLY A 163 -5.73 -28.20 -0.10
C GLY A 163 -5.08 -28.77 -1.37
N GLU A 164 -5.14 -28.07 -2.50
CA GLU A 164 -4.43 -28.46 -3.73
C GLU A 164 -2.93 -28.13 -3.67
N PRO A 165 -2.06 -28.88 -4.38
CA PRO A 165 -0.64 -28.58 -4.45
C PRO A 165 -0.38 -27.18 -5.01
N GLY A 166 0.21 -26.29 -4.20
CA GLY A 166 0.48 -24.90 -4.59
C GLY A 166 -0.38 -23.87 -3.86
N TYR A 167 -1.44 -24.29 -3.16
CA TYR A 167 -2.17 -23.39 -2.27
C TYR A 167 -1.31 -23.02 -1.04
N PRO A 168 -1.14 -21.73 -0.73
CA PRO A 168 -0.29 -21.31 0.38
C PRO A 168 -0.90 -21.64 1.74
N SER A 169 -0.05 -21.92 2.74
CA SER A 169 -0.50 -22.00 4.12
C SER A 169 -0.94 -20.62 4.61
N ALA A 170 -2.06 -20.54 5.33
CA ALA A 170 -2.49 -19.31 6.00
C ALA A 170 -1.41 -18.74 6.94
N SER A 171 -0.56 -19.60 7.52
CA SER A 171 0.56 -19.19 8.36
C SER A 171 1.71 -18.52 7.60
N ALA A 172 1.79 -18.65 6.27
CA ALA A 172 2.88 -18.10 5.45
C ALA A 172 2.68 -16.62 5.09
N TYR A 173 1.44 -16.12 5.18
CA TYR A 173 1.07 -14.73 4.85
C TYR A 173 0.80 -13.86 6.08
N GLY A 174 1.08 -14.40 7.27
CA GLY A 174 0.79 -13.76 8.56
C GLY A 174 -0.72 -13.69 8.80
N SER A 175 -1.16 -13.84 10.05
CA SER A 175 -2.53 -13.43 10.41
C SER A 175 -2.68 -11.97 9.98
N GLY A 176 -3.54 -11.72 8.98
CA GLY A 176 -3.58 -10.44 8.28
C GLY A 176 -3.45 -9.26 9.24
N GLY A 177 -2.46 -8.41 8.98
CA GLY A 177 -2.20 -7.14 9.69
C GLY A 177 -1.71 -7.22 11.15
N GLY A 178 -1.93 -8.31 11.87
CA GLY A 178 -1.55 -8.44 13.28
C GLY A 178 -0.13 -8.95 13.45
N ILE A 179 0.80 -8.12 13.94
CA ILE A 179 2.00 -8.69 14.59
C ILE A 179 1.55 -9.05 16.00
N THR A 180 1.14 -10.30 16.18
CA THR A 180 0.84 -10.83 17.50
C THR A 180 2.16 -11.11 18.21
N ASP A 181 2.50 -10.33 19.23
CA ASP A 181 3.32 -10.89 20.28
C ASP A 181 2.48 -12.02 20.91
N VAL A 182 2.98 -13.25 20.84
CA VAL A 182 2.50 -14.45 21.56
C VAL A 182 1.48 -15.34 20.81
N ASP A 183 1.97 -16.20 19.92
CA ASP A 183 1.37 -17.54 19.71
C ASP A 183 1.98 -18.52 20.72
N ILE A 184 1.33 -18.68 21.88
CA ILE A 184 1.62 -19.79 22.79
C ILE A 184 0.50 -20.82 22.63
N ASP A 185 0.88 -21.93 22.01
CA ASP A 185 0.12 -23.18 21.93
C ASP A 185 -0.14 -23.71 23.35
N TYR A 186 -1.33 -23.44 23.89
CA TYR A 186 -1.86 -24.25 24.98
C TYR A 186 -2.41 -25.52 24.36
N GLY A 187 -1.51 -26.48 24.16
CA GLY A 187 -1.80 -27.79 23.58
C GLY A 187 -3.13 -28.33 24.08
N GLY A 188 -4.00 -28.65 23.12
CA GLY A 188 -5.31 -29.24 23.32
C GLY A 188 -5.21 -30.64 23.92
N GLY A 189 -4.89 -30.71 25.21
CA GLY A 189 -5.08 -31.90 26.01
C GLY A 189 -6.57 -32.13 26.27
N VAL A 190 -6.96 -33.41 26.36
CA VAL A 190 -8.32 -33.82 26.71
C VAL A 190 -8.69 -33.19 28.06
N GLY A 191 -9.62 -32.23 28.07
CA GLY A 191 -10.12 -31.56 29.29
C GLY A 191 -10.00 -30.03 29.34
N ASN A 192 -9.36 -29.37 28.37
CA ASN A 192 -9.30 -27.90 28.30
C ASN A 192 -10.44 -27.31 27.45
N ASN A 193 -11.02 -26.19 27.88
CA ASN A 193 -11.99 -25.41 27.11
C ASN A 193 -11.49 -23.97 27.00
N ILE A 194 -10.57 -23.74 26.05
CA ILE A 194 -9.96 -22.44 25.82
C ILE A 194 -10.89 -21.59 24.94
N THR A 195 -11.28 -20.41 25.44
CA THR A 195 -12.04 -19.41 24.68
C THR A 195 -11.30 -18.07 24.69
N ARG A 196 -11.43 -17.29 23.62
CA ARG A 196 -10.88 -15.93 23.51
C ARG A 196 -12.02 -14.92 23.39
N LYS A 197 -11.90 -13.80 24.10
CA LYS A 197 -12.78 -12.64 23.99
C LYS A 197 -11.98 -11.45 23.50
N THR A 198 -12.36 -10.90 22.36
CA THR A 198 -11.78 -9.70 21.77
C THR A 198 -12.62 -8.46 22.13
N TYR A 199 -12.00 -7.29 22.11
CA TYR A 199 -12.63 -6.00 22.40
C TYR A 199 -12.52 -5.07 21.18
N PRO A 200 -13.23 -3.94 21.07
CA PRO A 200 -13.04 -3.05 19.92
C PRO A 200 -11.59 -2.58 19.76
N TRP A 201 -11.17 -2.37 18.50
CA TRP A 201 -9.88 -1.75 18.20
C TRP A 201 -9.87 -0.29 18.66
N GLU A 202 -8.78 0.14 19.29
CA GLU A 202 -8.59 1.52 19.71
C GLU A 202 -7.25 2.09 19.22
N LEU A 203 -7.21 3.39 18.91
CA LEU A 203 -5.98 4.07 18.52
C LEU A 203 -4.98 4.03 19.69
N SER A 204 -3.80 3.46 19.42
CA SER A 204 -2.65 3.51 20.32
C SER A 204 -1.79 4.75 20.07
N GLY A 205 -1.78 5.26 18.83
CA GLY A 205 -1.21 6.56 18.46
C GLY A 205 -0.44 6.54 17.14
N TYR A 206 0.29 7.64 16.88
CA TYR A 206 1.15 7.79 15.71
C TYR A 206 2.63 7.79 16.12
N LYS A 207 3.47 7.22 15.26
CA LYS A 207 4.94 7.29 15.36
C LYS A 207 5.56 7.66 14.02
N GLY A 208 6.70 8.34 14.05
CA GLY A 208 7.31 8.94 12.85
C GLY A 208 6.71 10.30 12.51
N THR A 209 7.19 10.90 11.42
CA THR A 209 6.80 12.23 10.96
C THR A 209 6.50 12.16 9.48
N GLN A 210 5.22 12.36 9.14
CA GLN A 210 4.77 12.40 7.76
C GLN A 210 5.53 13.48 6.98
N VAL A 211 6.06 13.12 5.82
CA VAL A 211 6.74 14.08 4.94
C VAL A 211 5.71 15.11 4.49
N ALA A 212 5.98 16.39 4.76
CA ALA A 212 4.98 17.43 4.55
C ALA A 212 4.80 17.86 3.09
N CYS A 213 5.52 17.26 2.14
CA CYS A 213 5.33 17.46 0.72
C CYS A 213 4.71 16.22 0.06
N ASN A 214 3.82 16.48 -0.88
CA ASN A 214 3.17 15.51 -1.76
C ASN A 214 3.65 15.81 -3.19
N TRP A 215 4.91 15.49 -3.49
CA TRP A 215 5.52 15.84 -4.77
C TRP A 215 5.21 14.81 -5.85
N GLY A 216 5.03 15.26 -7.08
CA GLY A 216 4.83 14.43 -8.26
C GLY A 216 6.05 14.32 -9.16
N GLN A 217 5.82 13.80 -10.37
CA GLN A 217 6.85 13.66 -11.40
C GLN A 217 6.74 14.69 -12.53
N GLY A 218 5.62 15.41 -12.62
CA GLY A 218 5.32 16.40 -13.65
C GLY A 218 5.89 17.78 -13.33
N GLU A 219 5.16 18.83 -13.70
CA GLU A 219 5.54 20.21 -13.37
C GLU A 219 5.41 20.44 -11.85
N PRO A 220 6.37 21.12 -11.18
CA PRO A 220 7.59 21.75 -11.70
C PRO A 220 8.82 20.84 -11.79
N TYR A 221 8.73 19.64 -11.23
CA TYR A 221 9.83 18.69 -11.04
C TYR A 221 10.56 18.36 -12.34
N HIS A 222 9.85 18.29 -13.45
CA HIS A 222 10.39 17.89 -14.74
C HIS A 222 10.88 19.02 -15.66
N LEU A 223 10.72 20.30 -15.29
CA LEU A 223 10.91 21.44 -16.19
C LEU A 223 12.34 21.60 -16.75
N MET A 224 13.33 20.87 -16.19
CA MET A 224 14.71 20.86 -16.64
C MET A 224 15.20 19.47 -17.09
N MET A 225 14.28 18.50 -17.20
CA MET A 225 14.58 17.18 -17.78
C MET A 225 14.78 17.27 -19.30
N PRO A 226 15.34 16.25 -19.97
CA PRO A 226 15.46 16.26 -21.43
C PRO A 226 14.11 16.41 -22.14
N MET A 227 14.09 17.17 -23.23
CA MET A 227 12.93 17.28 -24.12
C MET A 227 12.78 15.98 -24.92
N ILE A 228 11.58 15.41 -24.92
CA ILE A 228 11.24 14.16 -25.63
C ILE A 228 10.42 14.42 -26.89
N SER A 229 9.74 15.56 -26.95
CA SER A 229 9.08 16.09 -28.14
C SER A 229 8.95 17.62 -28.03
N ALA A 230 8.41 18.26 -29.06
CA ALA A 230 8.15 19.71 -29.01
C ALA A 230 7.28 20.06 -27.80
N ASN A 231 7.78 20.94 -26.93
CA ASN A 231 7.12 21.41 -25.71
C ASN A 231 6.79 20.32 -24.66
N LYS A 232 7.49 19.18 -24.67
CA LYS A 232 7.32 18.13 -23.65
C LYS A 232 8.64 17.64 -23.10
N HIS A 233 8.84 17.83 -21.79
CA HIS A 233 9.94 17.25 -21.03
C HIS A 233 9.61 15.81 -20.62
N ALA A 234 10.63 14.94 -20.56
CA ALA A 234 10.54 13.66 -19.86
C ALA A 234 10.13 13.90 -18.40
N TYR A 235 9.42 12.96 -17.77
CA TYR A 235 9.08 13.05 -16.35
C TYR A 235 10.34 13.04 -15.47
N ALA A 236 10.24 13.59 -14.26
CA ALA A 236 11.34 13.60 -13.30
C ALA A 236 11.77 12.20 -12.84
N GLY A 237 10.84 11.23 -12.83
CA GLY A 237 11.08 9.84 -12.43
C GLY A 237 10.83 9.61 -10.94
N CYS A 238 10.11 8.54 -10.61
CA CYS A 238 9.72 8.18 -9.24
C CYS A 238 10.92 8.01 -8.29
N GLY A 239 12.06 7.50 -8.78
CA GLY A 239 13.28 7.39 -7.98
C GLY A 239 13.82 8.74 -7.53
N ALA A 240 13.79 9.75 -8.41
CA ALA A 240 14.20 11.11 -8.06
C ALA A 240 13.21 11.78 -7.11
N VAL A 241 11.90 11.55 -7.31
CA VAL A 241 10.85 12.06 -6.43
C VAL A 241 11.00 11.49 -5.02
N ALA A 242 11.12 10.18 -4.87
CA ALA A 242 11.29 9.54 -3.56
C ALA A 242 12.54 10.05 -2.82
N VAL A 243 13.68 10.19 -3.50
CA VAL A 243 14.89 10.81 -2.92
C VAL A 243 14.60 12.25 -2.49
N ALA A 244 14.02 13.06 -3.37
CA ALA A 244 13.77 14.48 -3.13
C ALA A 244 12.77 14.73 -1.98
N GLN A 245 11.77 13.86 -1.80
CA GLN A 245 10.85 13.90 -0.65
C GLN A 245 11.57 13.63 0.68
N ILE A 246 12.56 12.74 0.69
CA ILE A 246 13.42 12.52 1.87
C ILE A 246 14.35 13.72 2.10
N LEU A 247 14.91 14.32 1.05
CA LEU A 247 15.69 15.56 1.18
C LEU A 247 14.86 16.70 1.78
N TYR A 248 13.61 16.82 1.35
CA TYR A 248 12.64 17.77 1.88
C TYR A 248 12.39 17.55 3.37
N HIS A 249 12.20 16.30 3.79
CA HIS A 249 11.99 15.94 5.20
C HIS A 249 13.11 16.45 6.11
N TYR A 250 14.37 16.31 5.66
CA TYR A 250 15.54 16.74 6.42
C TYR A 250 15.94 18.21 6.18
N GLY A 251 15.39 18.88 5.16
CA GLY A 251 15.85 20.21 4.74
C GLY A 251 17.34 20.23 4.38
N TYR A 252 17.83 19.17 3.72
CA TYR A 252 19.24 18.95 3.46
C TYR A 252 19.44 18.19 2.12
N PRO A 253 20.50 18.43 1.31
CA PRO A 253 21.70 19.24 1.58
C PRO A 253 21.52 20.74 1.39
N ALA A 254 22.45 21.54 1.92
CA ALA A 254 22.46 22.99 1.71
C ALA A 254 22.80 23.39 0.26
N SER A 255 23.43 22.48 -0.50
CA SER A 255 23.70 22.66 -1.92
C SER A 255 23.82 21.31 -2.63
N ILE A 256 23.62 21.32 -3.96
CA ILE A 256 23.85 20.18 -4.85
C ILE A 256 24.65 20.67 -6.06
N ASP A 257 25.82 20.08 -6.31
CA ASP A 257 26.77 20.50 -7.38
C ASP A 257 27.04 22.03 -7.39
N GLY A 258 27.21 22.62 -6.21
CA GLY A 258 27.45 24.06 -6.05
C GLY A 258 26.22 24.96 -6.17
N TYR A 259 25.05 24.41 -6.51
CA TYR A 259 23.78 25.14 -6.48
C TYR A 259 23.20 25.15 -5.06
N ALA A 260 23.03 26.33 -4.47
CA ALA A 260 22.48 26.47 -3.13
C ALA A 260 20.98 26.13 -3.10
N LEU A 261 20.57 25.34 -2.11
CA LEU A 261 19.19 24.93 -1.89
C LEU A 261 18.63 25.68 -0.67
N ASP A 262 17.74 26.64 -0.92
CA ASP A 262 17.03 27.38 0.12
C ASP A 262 15.78 26.61 0.55
N TRP A 263 15.96 25.67 1.49
CA TRP A 263 14.86 24.83 1.99
C TRP A 263 13.74 25.63 2.67
N ASN A 264 14.02 26.82 3.20
CA ASN A 264 12.96 27.69 3.76
C ASN A 264 12.01 28.22 2.68
N LYS A 265 12.48 28.32 1.44
CA LYS A 265 11.64 28.64 0.28
C LYS A 265 11.06 27.38 -0.34
N ILE A 266 11.88 26.36 -0.59
CA ILE A 266 11.44 25.11 -1.23
C ILE A 266 10.31 24.45 -0.43
N SER A 267 10.38 24.47 0.91
CA SER A 267 9.35 23.90 1.80
C SER A 267 7.98 24.58 1.73
N LYS A 268 7.86 25.73 1.07
CA LYS A 268 6.57 26.37 0.81
C LYS A 268 5.81 25.71 -0.33
N HIS A 269 6.50 25.03 -1.24
CA HIS A 269 5.88 24.20 -2.28
C HIS A 269 5.64 22.79 -1.74
N ARG A 270 4.45 22.58 -1.16
CA ARG A 270 4.07 21.26 -0.62
C ARG A 270 3.53 20.33 -1.69
N SER A 271 2.80 20.85 -2.67
CA SER A 271 2.24 20.11 -3.81
C SER A 271 1.86 21.09 -4.92
N ILE A 272 1.37 20.59 -6.06
CA ILE A 272 0.78 21.45 -7.11
C ILE A 272 -0.45 22.23 -6.63
N TYR A 273 -1.17 21.72 -5.61
CA TYR A 273 -2.35 22.35 -5.03
C TYR A 273 -2.05 23.31 -3.87
N SER A 274 -0.85 23.21 -3.28
CA SER A 274 -0.35 24.10 -2.23
C SER A 274 1.07 24.53 -2.58
N CYS A 275 1.17 25.48 -3.52
CA CYS A 275 2.42 25.83 -4.18
C CYS A 275 2.88 27.29 -3.94
N ASP A 276 4.20 27.48 -4.00
CA ASP A 276 4.83 28.77 -4.25
C ASP A 276 5.53 28.66 -5.61
N THR A 277 4.93 29.23 -6.66
CA THR A 277 5.46 29.08 -8.03
C THR A 277 6.81 29.75 -8.23
N THR A 278 7.21 30.65 -7.34
CA THR A 278 8.51 31.33 -7.42
C THR A 278 9.70 30.39 -7.17
N VAL A 279 9.46 29.22 -6.55
CA VAL A 279 10.49 28.21 -6.30
C VAL A 279 10.61 27.15 -7.39
N TYR A 280 9.76 27.19 -8.43
CA TYR A 280 9.77 26.21 -9.52
C TYR A 280 11.15 26.05 -10.17
N PRO A 281 11.91 27.11 -10.49
CA PRO A 281 13.25 26.95 -11.05
C PRO A 281 14.23 26.24 -10.11
N ALA A 282 14.11 26.45 -8.79
CA ALA A 282 14.96 25.80 -7.80
C ALA A 282 14.62 24.30 -7.67
N ILE A 283 13.33 23.96 -7.68
CA ILE A 283 12.86 22.57 -7.67
C ILE A 283 13.29 21.86 -8.96
N ALA A 284 13.01 22.44 -10.13
CA ALA A 284 13.40 21.85 -11.40
C ALA A 284 14.92 21.63 -11.49
N ARG A 285 15.72 22.58 -10.96
CA ARG A 285 17.17 22.43 -10.87
C ARG A 285 17.59 21.30 -9.94
N LEU A 286 16.94 21.14 -8.77
CA LEU A 286 17.20 20.02 -7.86
C LEU A 286 17.02 18.69 -8.60
N PHE A 287 15.92 18.51 -9.32
CA PHE A 287 15.63 17.28 -10.06
C PHE A 287 16.57 17.04 -11.23
N GLU A 288 16.95 18.08 -11.97
CA GLU A 288 17.99 17.98 -13.03
C GLU A 288 19.32 17.47 -12.46
N ARG A 289 19.74 18.00 -11.31
CA ARG A 289 20.98 17.57 -10.65
C ARG A 289 20.86 16.16 -10.10
N LEU A 290 19.77 15.81 -9.41
CA LEU A 290 19.54 14.46 -8.89
C LEU A 290 19.56 13.41 -10.00
N ASN A 291 19.00 13.72 -11.17
CA ASN A 291 18.99 12.78 -12.31
C ASN A 291 20.31 12.73 -13.09
N SER A 292 21.29 13.59 -12.78
CA SER A 292 22.55 13.67 -13.50
C SER A 292 23.48 12.45 -13.27
N GLN A 293 24.58 12.41 -14.03
CA GLN A 293 25.61 11.38 -13.91
C GLN A 293 26.33 11.37 -12.55
N ASN A 294 26.21 12.43 -11.75
CA ASN A 294 26.83 12.50 -10.42
C ASN A 294 26.01 11.75 -9.35
N TYR A 295 24.72 11.48 -9.60
CA TYR A 295 23.80 10.93 -8.60
C TYR A 295 23.02 9.73 -9.16
N LEU A 296 21.74 9.90 -9.50
CA LEU A 296 20.87 8.79 -9.87
C LEU A 296 21.20 8.20 -11.25
N GLN A 297 21.92 8.94 -12.09
CA GLN A 297 22.24 8.55 -13.46
C GLN A 297 21.01 8.08 -14.23
N ALA A 298 19.91 8.80 -14.05
CA ALA A 298 18.64 8.35 -14.55
C ALA A 298 18.61 8.35 -16.07
N THR A 299 17.88 7.39 -16.64
CA THR A 299 17.76 7.21 -18.09
C THR A 299 16.33 7.46 -18.52
N VAL A 300 16.14 8.32 -19.52
CA VAL A 300 14.83 8.50 -20.14
C VAL A 300 14.51 7.24 -20.96
N ARG A 301 13.35 6.62 -20.71
CA ARG A 301 12.89 5.39 -21.35
C ARG A 301 11.46 5.55 -21.88
N GLY A 302 11.17 4.84 -22.97
CA GLY A 302 9.85 4.85 -23.59
C GLY A 302 9.44 6.24 -24.10
N SER A 303 8.15 6.56 -23.99
CA SER A 303 7.57 7.80 -24.51
C SER A 303 7.71 9.02 -23.60
N SER A 304 8.06 8.84 -22.31
CA SER A 304 8.24 9.94 -21.33
C SER A 304 8.80 9.55 -19.96
N GLY A 305 8.98 8.26 -19.66
CA GLY A 305 9.40 7.80 -18.33
C GLY A 305 10.88 8.04 -18.06
N THR A 306 11.24 8.18 -16.79
CA THR A 306 12.64 8.28 -16.33
C THR A 306 12.90 7.16 -15.33
N PHE A 307 13.88 6.32 -15.63
CA PHE A 307 14.21 5.14 -14.85
C PHE A 307 15.54 5.31 -14.10
N THR A 308 15.52 4.95 -12.82
CA THR A 308 16.68 4.90 -11.93
C THR A 308 16.91 3.46 -11.50
N ASN A 309 18.17 3.01 -11.52
CA ASN A 309 18.53 1.68 -11.01
C ASN A 309 18.72 1.71 -9.48
N THR A 310 18.34 0.62 -8.80
CA THR A 310 18.43 0.53 -7.34
C THR A 310 19.87 0.70 -6.83
N ASN A 311 20.86 0.26 -7.60
CA ASN A 311 22.29 0.40 -7.27
C ASN A 311 22.77 1.87 -7.23
N ARG A 312 21.95 2.83 -7.65
CA ARG A 312 22.23 4.27 -7.58
C ARG A 312 21.67 4.97 -6.36
N ILE A 313 20.76 4.35 -5.61
CA ILE A 313 20.09 4.99 -4.48
C ILE A 313 21.07 5.23 -3.32
N THR A 314 21.73 4.18 -2.82
CA THR A 314 22.70 4.30 -1.71
C THR A 314 23.84 5.27 -2.04
N PRO A 315 24.54 5.18 -3.20
CA PRO A 315 25.58 6.15 -3.55
C PRO A 315 25.08 7.58 -3.67
N THR A 316 23.84 7.79 -4.13
CA THR A 316 23.24 9.14 -4.22
C THR A 316 23.07 9.75 -2.83
N PHE A 317 22.45 9.03 -1.89
CA PHE A 317 22.29 9.52 -0.52
C PHE A 317 23.66 9.80 0.14
N GLN A 318 24.62 8.89 -0.02
CA GLN A 318 25.98 9.07 0.50
C GLN A 318 26.67 10.30 -0.09
N SER A 319 26.55 10.51 -1.41
CA SER A 319 27.13 11.69 -2.09
C SER A 319 26.49 13.00 -1.67
N LEU A 320 25.19 12.97 -1.32
CA LEU A 320 24.48 14.12 -0.76
C LEU A 320 24.81 14.35 0.73
N GLY A 321 25.56 13.45 1.38
CA GLY A 321 26.01 13.57 2.77
C GLY A 321 25.10 12.90 3.80
N TYR A 322 24.26 11.96 3.38
CA TYR A 322 23.47 11.12 4.28
C TYR A 322 24.27 9.88 4.68
N SER A 323 24.07 9.43 5.92
CA SER A 323 24.37 8.03 6.26
C SER A 323 23.27 7.17 5.67
N CYS A 324 23.62 6.30 4.73
CA CYS A 324 22.69 5.33 4.14
C CYS A 324 23.44 4.02 3.96
N VAL A 325 22.90 2.94 4.55
CA VAL A 325 23.42 1.58 4.38
C VAL A 325 22.88 0.96 3.09
N VAL A 326 23.46 -0.18 2.69
CA VAL A 326 23.13 -0.92 1.46
C VAL A 326 21.63 -1.23 1.37
N GLU A 327 21.14 -1.30 0.14
CA GLU A 327 19.85 -1.89 -0.25
C GLU A 327 19.54 -3.17 0.54
N ALA A 328 18.36 -3.22 1.16
CA ALA A 328 17.85 -4.38 1.86
C ALA A 328 16.62 -4.96 1.15
N ASP A 329 16.36 -6.25 1.34
CA ASP A 329 15.04 -6.81 1.02
C ASP A 329 13.98 -6.15 1.90
N TYR A 330 12.79 -5.96 1.35
CA TYR A 330 11.68 -5.41 2.12
C TYR A 330 11.38 -6.29 3.33
N SER A 331 11.11 -5.66 4.47
CA SER A 331 10.64 -6.33 5.67
C SER A 331 9.74 -5.38 6.43
N ALA A 332 8.50 -5.80 6.69
CA ALA A 332 7.55 -4.99 7.47
C ALA A 332 8.12 -4.66 8.86
N VAL A 333 8.81 -5.61 9.50
CA VAL A 333 9.45 -5.42 10.81
C VAL A 333 10.51 -4.33 10.78
N SER A 334 11.41 -4.37 9.79
CA SER A 334 12.48 -3.37 9.66
C SER A 334 11.94 -1.99 9.27
N LEU A 335 10.93 -1.94 8.40
CA LEU A 335 10.18 -0.71 8.08
C LEU A 335 9.57 -0.08 9.34
N LEU A 336 8.80 -0.85 10.10
CA LEU A 336 8.16 -0.39 11.32
C LEU A 336 9.20 0.09 12.33
N LYS A 337 10.32 -0.64 12.50
CA LYS A 337 11.42 -0.21 13.38
C LYS A 337 12.02 1.13 12.93
N ALA A 338 12.29 1.30 11.65
CA ALA A 338 12.89 2.52 11.11
C ALA A 338 12.01 3.77 11.35
N ILE A 339 10.70 3.63 11.18
CA ILE A 339 9.76 4.73 11.40
C ILE A 339 9.45 4.92 12.89
N MET A 340 9.09 3.84 13.59
CA MET A 340 8.54 3.93 14.95
C MET A 340 9.58 4.16 16.03
N THR A 341 10.75 3.54 15.89
CA THR A 341 11.84 3.61 16.87
C THR A 341 12.86 4.66 16.47
N ASP A 342 13.25 4.65 15.20
CA ASP A 342 14.34 5.46 14.69
C ASP A 342 13.90 6.85 14.17
N GLY A 343 12.59 7.02 13.91
CA GLY A 343 12.00 8.28 13.49
C GLY A 343 12.39 8.72 12.08
N ARG A 344 12.60 7.78 11.15
CA ARG A 344 13.12 8.06 9.79
C ARG A 344 12.16 7.61 8.71
N PRO A 345 11.99 8.40 7.63
CA PRO A 345 11.29 7.92 6.45
C PRO A 345 12.12 6.82 5.76
N VAL A 346 11.41 5.87 5.16
CA VAL A 346 11.96 4.72 4.45
C VAL A 346 11.62 4.85 2.98
N MET A 347 12.60 4.70 2.11
CA MET A 347 12.36 4.58 0.67
C MET A 347 12.13 3.11 0.33
N VAL A 348 11.06 2.82 -0.40
CA VAL A 348 10.70 1.46 -0.83
C VAL A 348 10.70 1.38 -2.35
N PHE A 349 10.97 0.20 -2.88
CA PHE A 349 10.98 -0.09 -4.30
C PHE A 349 10.38 -1.47 -4.59
N GLY A 350 9.71 -1.61 -5.73
CA GLY A 350 9.33 -2.91 -6.28
C GLY A 350 9.27 -2.90 -7.82
N MET A 351 9.19 -4.08 -8.43
CA MET A 351 9.08 -4.32 -9.88
C MET A 351 7.77 -5.03 -10.19
N SER A 352 7.09 -4.65 -11.27
CA SER A 352 5.77 -5.22 -11.57
C SER A 352 5.79 -6.39 -12.54
N HIS A 353 6.83 -6.47 -13.36
CA HIS A 353 6.98 -7.55 -14.33
C HIS A 353 8.07 -8.52 -13.91
N ARG A 354 7.79 -9.80 -14.14
CA ARG A 354 8.75 -10.91 -14.16
C ARG A 354 8.55 -11.66 -15.46
N THR A 355 9.61 -12.00 -16.19
CA THR A 355 9.50 -12.76 -17.45
C THR A 355 10.50 -13.92 -17.45
N PRO A 356 10.07 -15.18 -17.62
CA PRO A 356 10.95 -16.34 -17.58
C PRO A 356 11.91 -16.36 -18.77
N LYS A 357 13.16 -16.69 -18.48
CA LYS A 357 14.18 -17.01 -19.46
C LYS A 357 14.19 -18.51 -19.68
N TYR A 358 14.07 -18.92 -20.94
CA TYR A 358 14.16 -20.33 -21.31
C TYR A 358 15.49 -20.65 -21.98
N ILE A 359 16.17 -21.68 -21.50
CA ILE A 359 17.31 -22.32 -22.18
C ILE A 359 16.91 -23.76 -22.45
N LEU A 360 16.87 -24.14 -23.74
CA LEU A 360 16.49 -25.49 -24.20
C LEU A 360 15.12 -25.96 -23.65
N GLY A 361 14.14 -25.06 -23.59
CA GLY A 361 12.79 -25.38 -23.10
C GLY A 361 12.66 -25.50 -21.58
N LYS A 362 13.72 -25.20 -20.81
CA LYS A 362 13.69 -25.15 -19.35
C LYS A 362 13.90 -23.72 -18.86
N VAL A 363 13.15 -23.32 -17.84
CA VAL A 363 13.35 -22.04 -17.16
C VAL A 363 14.75 -22.01 -16.56
N SER A 364 15.53 -20.99 -16.91
CA SER A 364 16.92 -20.78 -16.46
C SER A 364 17.07 -19.53 -15.60
N GLY A 365 16.00 -18.77 -15.39
CA GLY A 365 15.98 -17.53 -14.61
C GLY A 365 14.84 -16.62 -15.05
N TYR A 366 14.83 -15.37 -14.56
CA TYR A 366 13.80 -14.40 -14.87
C TYR A 366 14.40 -13.01 -15.13
N ASP A 367 13.81 -12.27 -16.07
CA ASP A 367 13.96 -10.81 -16.21
C ASP A 367 12.89 -10.09 -15.42
N TYR A 368 13.16 -8.84 -15.04
CA TYR A 368 12.22 -8.00 -14.29
C TYR A 368 12.17 -6.60 -14.89
N SER A 369 10.99 -6.00 -14.96
CA SER A 369 10.77 -4.65 -15.51
C SER A 369 9.65 -3.89 -14.79
N ASP A 370 9.52 -2.61 -15.15
CA ASP A 370 8.55 -1.66 -14.60
C ASP A 370 8.65 -1.55 -13.09
N GLY A 371 9.62 -0.76 -12.63
CA GLY A 371 9.88 -0.52 -11.22
C GLY A 371 9.37 0.83 -10.73
N HIS A 372 9.03 0.91 -9.45
CA HIS A 372 8.53 2.12 -8.82
C HIS A 372 9.11 2.31 -7.42
N TYR A 373 9.37 3.56 -7.09
CA TYR A 373 9.86 4.00 -5.79
C TYR A 373 8.83 4.87 -5.09
N TRP A 374 8.65 4.66 -3.79
CA TRP A 374 7.80 5.49 -2.92
C TRP A 374 8.44 5.67 -1.54
N VAL A 375 7.83 6.52 -0.72
CA VAL A 375 8.29 6.81 0.64
C VAL A 375 7.26 6.37 1.66
N CYS A 376 7.71 5.70 2.72
CA CYS A 376 6.93 5.38 3.90
C CYS A 376 7.45 6.21 5.08
N ASP A 377 6.61 6.96 5.81
CA ASP A 377 7.10 8.04 6.69
C ASP A 377 6.46 8.15 8.08
N ARG A 378 5.26 7.59 8.29
CA ARG A 378 4.55 7.58 9.56
C ARG A 378 3.84 6.24 9.77
N VAL A 379 3.71 5.82 11.01
CA VAL A 379 2.95 4.63 11.40
C VAL A 379 1.79 5.03 12.29
N MET A 380 0.61 4.53 11.97
CA MET A 380 -0.59 4.56 12.79
C MET A 380 -0.78 3.18 13.43
N THR A 381 -0.91 3.14 14.76
CA THR A 381 -1.05 1.89 15.50
C THR A 381 -2.41 1.82 16.18
N TYR A 382 -3.12 0.72 15.94
CA TYR A 382 -4.28 0.32 16.72
C TYR A 382 -3.90 -0.85 17.62
N LYS A 383 -4.59 -0.95 18.75
CA LYS A 383 -4.47 -2.11 19.64
C LYS A 383 -5.86 -2.61 20.02
N GLN A 384 -5.96 -3.90 20.27
CA GLN A 384 -7.17 -4.55 20.75
C GLN A 384 -6.82 -5.37 21.98
N LYS A 385 -7.62 -5.25 23.03
CA LYS A 385 -7.49 -6.10 24.22
C LYS A 385 -8.03 -7.49 23.91
N ILE A 386 -7.34 -8.51 24.40
CA ILE A 386 -7.77 -9.92 24.28
C ILE A 386 -7.74 -10.58 25.65
N GLU A 387 -8.80 -11.29 25.98
CA GLU A 387 -8.91 -12.06 27.21
C GLU A 387 -9.05 -13.55 26.88
N THR A 388 -8.15 -14.38 27.39
CA THR A 388 -8.19 -15.83 27.21
C THR A 388 -8.72 -16.51 28.47
N TYR A 389 -9.68 -17.41 28.31
CA TYR A 389 -10.35 -18.12 29.39
C TYR A 389 -10.15 -19.63 29.26
N ASN A 390 -10.12 -20.34 30.39
CA ASN A 390 -10.32 -21.79 30.45
C ASN A 390 -11.49 -22.07 31.39
N TRP A 391 -12.53 -22.76 30.91
CA TRP A 391 -13.75 -23.02 31.70
C TRP A 391 -14.32 -21.75 32.35
N SER A 392 -14.36 -20.63 31.60
CA SER A 392 -14.80 -19.29 32.06
C SER A 392 -13.93 -18.62 33.13
N ILE A 393 -12.77 -19.20 33.48
CA ILE A 393 -11.77 -18.58 34.35
C ILE A 393 -10.80 -17.79 33.47
N LEU A 394 -10.67 -16.49 33.71
CA LEU A 394 -9.71 -15.63 33.01
C LEU A 394 -8.29 -16.12 33.31
N LEU A 395 -7.56 -16.53 32.27
CA LEU A 395 -6.16 -16.94 32.37
C LEU A 395 -5.20 -15.77 32.19
N ARG A 396 -5.45 -14.93 31.18
CA ARG A 396 -4.59 -13.80 30.83
C ARG A 396 -5.34 -12.74 30.03
N THR A 397 -4.80 -11.53 30.10
CA THR A 397 -5.19 -10.38 29.28
C THR A 397 -3.97 -9.95 28.47
N ASP A 398 -4.09 -10.02 27.15
CA ASP A 398 -3.06 -9.64 26.18
C ASP A 398 -3.55 -8.47 25.30
N TYR A 399 -2.68 -7.99 24.42
CA TYR A 399 -3.03 -7.03 23.39
C TYR A 399 -2.53 -7.49 22.03
N GLU A 400 -3.39 -7.40 21.02
CA GLU A 400 -3.00 -7.47 19.61
C GLU A 400 -2.84 -6.08 19.03
N TYR A 401 -1.99 -5.94 18.02
CA TYR A 401 -1.66 -4.67 17.39
C TYR A 401 -1.85 -4.74 15.88
N LEU A 402 -2.49 -3.72 15.32
CA LEU A 402 -2.53 -3.46 13.88
C LEU A 402 -1.68 -2.23 13.58
N TYR A 403 -0.86 -2.35 12.54
CA TYR A 403 0.01 -1.28 12.08
C TYR A 403 -0.40 -0.87 10.67
N TYR A 404 -0.55 0.42 10.45
CA TYR A 404 -0.68 1.00 9.13
C TYR A 404 0.46 1.95 8.89
N VAL A 405 1.12 1.83 7.75
CA VAL A 405 2.18 2.73 7.32
C VAL A 405 1.62 3.74 6.33
N HIS A 406 1.95 5.01 6.54
CA HIS A 406 1.62 6.06 5.58
C HIS A 406 2.57 5.96 4.38
N CYS A 407 2.00 5.81 3.19
CA CYS A 407 2.72 5.77 1.92
C CYS A 407 2.51 7.06 1.14
N ASN A 408 3.62 7.67 0.75
CA ASN A 408 3.67 8.76 -0.20
C ASN A 408 4.20 8.23 -1.54
N TRP A 409 3.30 8.11 -2.50
CA TRP A 409 3.57 7.47 -3.78
C TRP A 409 4.42 8.33 -4.72
N GLY A 410 4.48 9.64 -4.53
CA GLY A 410 5.19 10.53 -5.44
C GLY A 410 4.38 10.94 -6.69
N TRP A 411 3.04 10.96 -6.56
CA TRP A 411 2.05 11.32 -7.59
C TRP A 411 1.20 12.53 -7.15
N ASP A 412 1.85 13.61 -6.74
CA ASP A 412 1.19 14.87 -6.34
C ASP A 412 0.16 14.73 -5.20
N GLY A 413 0.33 13.69 -4.37
CA GLY A 413 -0.55 13.37 -3.23
C GLY A 413 -1.69 12.43 -3.55
N SER A 414 -1.93 12.14 -4.84
CA SER A 414 -2.96 11.20 -5.27
C SER A 414 -2.81 9.88 -4.53
N HIS A 415 -3.87 9.46 -3.84
CA HIS A 415 -3.94 8.17 -3.14
C HIS A 415 -2.87 7.91 -2.08
N ASN A 416 -2.10 8.91 -1.64
CA ASN A 416 -1.31 8.80 -0.42
C ASN A 416 -2.24 8.37 0.72
N GLY A 417 -1.72 7.71 1.76
CA GLY A 417 -2.58 7.24 2.85
C GLY A 417 -1.97 6.10 3.62
N TYR A 418 -2.79 5.45 4.44
CA TYR A 418 -2.40 4.40 5.38
C TYR A 418 -2.72 3.02 4.84
N PHE A 419 -1.69 2.18 4.76
CA PHE A 419 -1.75 0.83 4.21
C PHE A 419 -1.15 -0.18 5.18
N LEU A 420 -1.65 -1.42 5.16
CA LEU A 420 -1.01 -2.51 5.91
C LEU A 420 0.41 -2.80 5.36
N PRO A 421 1.45 -2.83 6.21
CA PRO A 421 2.83 -2.97 5.77
C PRO A 421 3.20 -4.38 5.28
N ASN A 422 2.43 -5.41 5.67
CA ASN A 422 2.70 -6.79 5.28
C ASN A 422 2.35 -7.05 3.81
N GLU A 423 1.53 -6.23 3.19
CA GLU A 423 1.13 -6.37 1.78
C GLU A 423 2.27 -6.14 0.80
N PHE A 424 3.34 -5.50 1.29
CA PHE A 424 4.59 -5.25 0.58
C PHE A 424 5.63 -6.35 0.86
N ASP A 425 5.41 -7.22 1.85
CA ASP A 425 6.35 -8.23 2.31
C ASP A 425 6.31 -9.50 1.46
N ALA A 426 6.78 -9.35 0.21
CA ALA A 426 6.93 -10.45 -0.75
C ALA A 426 8.17 -11.33 -0.48
N ALA A 427 8.80 -11.22 0.70
CA ALA A 427 10.11 -11.84 0.98
C ALA A 427 10.09 -13.37 1.03
N HIS A 428 8.91 -13.98 1.03
CA HIS A 428 8.76 -15.42 0.84
C HIS A 428 8.30 -15.66 -0.60
N GLU A 429 9.25 -15.71 -1.56
CA GLU A 429 8.99 -16.47 -2.79
C GLU A 429 8.51 -17.85 -2.32
N PRO A 430 7.26 -18.28 -2.60
CA PRO A 430 6.84 -19.59 -2.17
C PRO A 430 7.81 -20.61 -2.81
N ALA A 431 8.02 -21.76 -2.16
CA ALA A 431 8.94 -22.80 -2.63
C ALA A 431 8.62 -23.35 -4.05
N LYS A 432 7.52 -22.88 -4.64
CA LYS A 432 7.15 -22.90 -6.06
C LYS A 432 6.66 -21.49 -6.43
N PRO A 433 6.89 -21.00 -7.65
CA PRO A 433 6.53 -19.64 -8.04
C PRO A 433 5.09 -19.35 -7.62
N ASP A 434 4.91 -18.17 -7.02
CA ASP A 434 3.59 -17.57 -6.84
C ASP A 434 2.81 -17.70 -8.15
N THR A 435 1.78 -18.55 -8.13
CA THR A 435 0.95 -18.93 -9.28
C THR A 435 -0.04 -17.83 -9.68
N ARG A 436 0.11 -16.62 -9.13
CA ARG A 436 -0.72 -15.43 -9.42
C ARG A 436 0.03 -14.13 -9.50
N ALA A 437 1.35 -14.17 -9.38
CA ALA A 437 2.12 -13.01 -9.75
C ALA A 437 2.04 -12.90 -11.28
N VAL A 438 0.90 -12.41 -11.80
CA VAL A 438 0.62 -12.33 -13.25
C VAL A 438 1.85 -11.68 -13.84
N GLU A 439 2.58 -12.48 -14.61
CA GLU A 439 3.92 -12.13 -15.04
C GLU A 439 3.85 -10.92 -15.95
N GLY A 440 3.97 -9.74 -15.34
CA GLY A 440 3.96 -8.49 -16.06
C GLY A 440 2.62 -7.80 -16.26
N GLU A 441 1.92 -7.54 -15.16
CA GLU A 441 0.90 -6.49 -15.16
C GLU A 441 1.53 -5.14 -14.79
N GLU A 442 1.19 -4.11 -15.56
CA GLU A 442 1.61 -2.74 -15.27
C GLU A 442 1.08 -2.33 -13.89
N ASN A 443 1.91 -1.60 -13.13
CA ASN A 443 1.54 -1.01 -11.84
C ASN A 443 1.33 -2.01 -10.68
N TYR A 444 1.79 -3.26 -10.81
CA TYR A 444 1.74 -4.28 -9.76
C TYR A 444 3.12 -4.72 -9.23
N TYR A 445 3.83 -3.85 -8.52
CA TYR A 445 5.23 -3.99 -8.06
C TYR A 445 5.60 -5.08 -7.02
N GLN A 446 5.11 -6.30 -7.15
CA GLN A 446 5.30 -7.37 -6.17
C GLN A 446 6.70 -8.00 -6.16
N PHE A 447 7.49 -7.78 -7.21
CA PHE A 447 8.77 -8.46 -7.39
C PHE A 447 9.95 -7.62 -6.94
N ARG A 448 10.99 -8.28 -6.42
CA ARG A 448 12.24 -7.62 -5.99
C ARG A 448 11.96 -6.41 -5.09
N MET A 449 11.07 -6.61 -4.12
CA MET A 449 10.75 -5.61 -3.12
C MET A 449 12.01 -5.27 -2.31
N LYS A 450 12.46 -4.02 -2.42
CA LYS A 450 13.66 -3.49 -1.74
C LYS A 450 13.29 -2.29 -0.90
N MET A 451 14.12 -2.00 0.10
CA MET A 451 14.01 -0.78 0.87
C MET A 451 15.36 -0.20 1.31
N TRP A 452 15.34 1.09 1.62
CA TRP A 452 16.41 1.84 2.26
C TRP A 452 15.85 2.47 3.54
N ASP A 453 16.01 1.74 4.65
CA ASP A 453 15.46 2.06 5.97
C ASP A 453 16.47 2.75 6.90
N GLN A 454 17.74 2.79 6.49
CA GLN A 454 18.82 3.41 7.26
C GLN A 454 19.27 4.76 6.70
N ILE A 455 18.37 5.53 6.10
CA ILE A 455 18.67 6.88 5.60
C ILE A 455 18.65 7.83 6.80
N LYS A 456 19.80 8.38 7.18
CA LYS A 456 19.95 9.32 8.30
C LYS A 456 20.74 10.54 7.86
N ARG A 457 20.41 11.70 8.43
CA ARG A 457 21.24 12.90 8.35
C ARG A 457 22.03 13.11 9.63
#